data_AF-A0A6A8AD91-F1
#
_entry.id   AF-A0A6A8AD91-F1
#
_cell.length_a   1.000
_cell.length_b   1.000
_cell.length_c   1.000
_cell.angle_alpha   90.00
_cell.angle_beta   90.00
_cell.angle_gamma   90.00
#
_symmetry.space_group_name_H-M   'P 1'
#
loop_
_entity.id
_entity.type
_entity.pdbx_description
1 polymer ?
#
loop_
_entity_poly.entity_id
_entity_poly.type
_entity_poly.pdbx_seq_one_letter_code
_entity_poly.pdbx_strand_id
1 'polypeptide(L)'
;MMNSFDRSKISVNPAKSEASEAGFEGIRKLGEWSSLLENGSEEGRLLAIAYDYTSSLRWMKKNRGCWHGLTVGGLCGVFLFRIEAYNKVPEYHWVVVGQKWPYPKWNDQKVDENAVANATYAGLPHAYIWTGMPPEFPGADCSPDPLTALEAYVGVIQDWIDAVRADGDLTEVFPVEVPANRSAVEYAGDVERLLLRIQRELIAG
;
A
#
# COMPACT_ATOMS: atom_id res chain seq x y z
N MET A 1 5.39 -5.24 21.60
CA MET A 1 4.20 -4.37 21.72
C MET A 1 4.36 -3.24 20.71
N MET A 2 3.58 -3.26 19.63
CA MET A 2 3.50 -2.15 18.66
C MET A 2 2.83 -0.95 19.33
N ASN A 3 3.43 0.23 19.23
CA ASN A 3 2.81 1.48 19.66
C ASN A 3 1.74 1.90 18.64
N SER A 4 0.58 2.34 19.10
CA SER A 4 -0.51 2.83 18.24
C SER A 4 -0.08 4.09 17.47
N PHE A 5 -0.50 4.21 16.21
CA PHE A 5 -0.17 5.38 15.38
C PHE A 5 -0.85 6.66 15.86
N ASP A 6 -0.19 7.80 15.63
CA ASP A 6 -0.75 9.12 15.94
C ASP A 6 -1.74 9.57 14.85
N ARG A 7 -3.01 9.58 15.20
CA ARG A 7 -4.13 9.92 14.30
C ARG A 7 -4.21 11.40 13.95
N SER A 8 -3.52 12.29 14.67
CA SER A 8 -3.63 13.75 14.50
C SER A 8 -3.00 14.28 13.21
N LYS A 9 -2.25 13.44 12.50
CA LYS A 9 -1.39 13.83 11.36
C LYS A 9 -1.97 13.51 9.98
N ILE A 10 -3.16 12.91 9.94
CA ILE A 10 -3.87 12.63 8.70
C ILE A 10 -4.62 13.89 8.27
N SER A 11 -4.11 14.58 7.25
CA SER A 11 -4.79 15.74 6.67
C SER A 11 -6.01 15.29 5.86
N VAL A 12 -7.20 15.64 6.36
CA VAL A 12 -8.49 15.30 5.75
C VAL A 12 -8.93 16.45 4.85
N ASN A 13 -9.27 16.15 3.58
CA ASN A 13 -10.00 17.11 2.75
C ASN A 13 -11.40 16.56 2.45
N PRO A 14 -12.45 17.02 3.17
CA PRO A 14 -13.77 16.43 3.13
C PRO A 14 -14.57 16.96 1.92
N ALA A 15 -14.16 16.59 0.72
CA ALA A 15 -15.06 16.68 -0.42
C ALA A 15 -16.02 15.48 -0.38
N LYS A 16 -17.34 15.72 -0.30
CA LYS A 16 -18.35 14.66 -0.44
C LYS A 16 -18.05 13.84 -1.69
N SER A 17 -17.88 12.54 -1.52
CA SER A 17 -17.62 11.59 -2.59
C SER A 17 -18.41 10.30 -2.36
N GLU A 18 -18.62 9.52 -3.42
CA GLU A 18 -19.29 8.20 -3.35
C GLU A 18 -18.64 7.28 -2.32
N ALA A 19 -17.32 7.34 -2.15
CA ALA A 19 -16.61 6.54 -1.16
C ALA A 19 -16.88 7.02 0.28
N SER A 20 -17.03 8.34 0.51
CA SER A 20 -17.46 8.83 1.82
C SER A 20 -18.92 8.50 2.13
N GLU A 21 -19.79 8.39 1.12
CA GLU A 21 -21.17 7.93 1.29
C GLU A 21 -21.24 6.43 1.59
N ALA A 22 -20.26 5.65 1.10
CA ALA A 22 -20.05 4.25 1.45
C ALA A 22 -19.34 4.04 2.81
N GLY A 23 -19.19 5.10 3.62
CA GLY A 23 -18.65 5.01 4.97
C GLY A 23 -17.12 5.04 5.11
N PHE A 24 -16.37 5.30 4.02
CA PHE A 24 -14.92 5.45 4.09
C PHE A 24 -14.52 6.87 4.50
N GLU A 25 -13.61 6.96 5.47
CA GLU A 25 -13.13 8.23 6.04
C GLU A 25 -11.68 8.52 5.64
N GLY A 26 -11.23 9.77 5.83
CA GLY A 26 -9.82 10.12 5.62
C GLY A 26 -9.36 10.08 4.16
N ILE A 27 -10.28 10.13 3.19
CA ILE A 27 -9.97 9.98 1.77
C ILE A 27 -10.21 11.25 0.96
N ARG A 28 -9.39 11.45 -0.07
CA ARG A 28 -9.51 12.51 -1.07
C ARG A 28 -9.71 11.89 -2.44
N LYS A 29 -10.79 12.29 -3.14
CA LYS A 29 -10.99 11.88 -4.54
C LYS A 29 -9.84 12.40 -5.38
N LEU A 30 -9.21 11.50 -6.11
CA LEU A 30 -8.17 11.86 -7.07
C LEU A 30 -8.84 12.35 -8.36
N GLY A 31 -8.25 13.37 -8.99
CA GLY A 31 -8.68 13.86 -10.30
C GLY A 31 -8.41 12.83 -11.41
N GLU A 32 -8.46 13.27 -12.66
CA GLU A 32 -8.12 12.41 -13.81
C GLU A 32 -6.71 11.84 -13.64
N TRP A 33 -6.60 10.50 -13.62
CA TRP A 33 -5.38 9.74 -13.35
C TRP A 33 -4.17 10.19 -14.18
N SER A 34 -4.39 10.53 -15.46
CA SER A 34 -3.36 11.02 -16.38
C SER A 34 -2.64 12.27 -15.85
N SER A 35 -3.36 13.19 -15.20
CA SER A 35 -2.81 14.43 -14.68
C SER A 35 -1.88 14.25 -13.47
N LEU A 36 -2.00 13.12 -12.74
CA LEU A 36 -1.19 12.83 -11.55
C LEU A 36 0.17 12.21 -11.93
N LEU A 37 0.21 11.45 -13.03
CA LEU A 37 1.45 10.90 -13.59
C LEU A 37 2.35 11.99 -14.19
N GLU A 38 1.76 13.00 -14.83
CA GLU A 38 2.48 14.04 -15.58
C GLU A 38 3.37 14.92 -14.67
N ASN A 39 3.02 15.05 -13.39
CA ASN A 39 3.75 15.91 -12.45
C ASN A 39 4.95 15.23 -11.78
N GLY A 40 5.08 13.91 -11.88
CA GLY A 40 6.21 13.15 -11.31
C GLY A 40 6.35 13.24 -9.78
N SER A 41 5.27 13.56 -9.07
CA SER A 41 5.24 13.61 -7.60
C SER A 41 5.41 12.22 -6.99
N GLU A 42 5.85 12.14 -5.73
CA GLU A 42 5.94 10.86 -5.00
C GLU A 42 4.58 10.16 -4.90
N GLU A 43 3.53 10.92 -4.63
CA GLU A 43 2.13 10.44 -4.65
C GLU A 43 1.77 9.83 -6.01
N GLY A 44 2.07 10.52 -7.11
CA GLY A 44 1.78 10.05 -8.47
C GLY A 44 2.50 8.75 -8.81
N ARG A 45 3.75 8.58 -8.34
CA ARG A 45 4.54 7.36 -8.53
C ARG A 45 3.96 6.18 -7.74
N LEU A 46 3.63 6.39 -6.47
CA LEU A 46 3.02 5.35 -5.64
C LEU A 46 1.66 4.95 -6.21
N LEU A 47 0.85 5.92 -6.65
CA LEU A 47 -0.42 5.64 -7.28
C LEU A 47 -0.26 4.85 -8.60
N ALA A 48 0.82 5.06 -9.35
CA ALA A 48 1.14 4.27 -10.55
C ALA A 48 1.33 2.81 -10.23
N ILE A 49 2.11 2.54 -9.18
CA ILE A 49 2.33 1.18 -8.69
C ILE A 49 1.00 0.54 -8.26
N ALA A 50 0.14 1.28 -7.54
CA ALA A 50 -1.17 0.81 -7.13
C ALA A 50 -2.09 0.50 -8.32
N TYR A 51 -2.07 1.35 -9.34
CA TYR A 51 -2.87 1.19 -10.55
C TYR A 51 -2.39 0.00 -11.39
N ASP A 52 -1.07 -0.14 -11.59
CA ASP A 52 -0.48 -1.26 -12.33
C ASP A 52 -0.79 -2.59 -11.66
N TYR A 53 -0.67 -2.64 -10.33
CA TYR A 53 -1.04 -3.83 -9.56
C TYR A 53 -2.52 -4.16 -9.70
N THR A 54 -3.41 -3.21 -9.44
CA THR A 54 -4.87 -3.46 -9.52
C THR A 54 -5.29 -3.89 -10.92
N SER A 55 -4.66 -3.34 -11.95
CA SER A 55 -4.92 -3.70 -13.35
C SER A 55 -4.37 -5.08 -13.74
N SER A 56 -3.40 -5.62 -13.00
CA SER A 56 -2.83 -6.96 -13.23
C SER A 56 -3.72 -8.09 -12.70
N LEU A 57 -4.70 -7.78 -11.85
CA LEU A 57 -5.54 -8.77 -11.18
C LEU A 57 -6.56 -9.36 -12.14
N ARG A 58 -6.47 -10.67 -12.38
CA ARG A 58 -7.33 -11.38 -13.34
C ARG A 58 -8.82 -11.29 -13.04
N TRP A 59 -9.18 -11.07 -11.78
CA TRP A 59 -10.56 -10.95 -11.33
C TRP A 59 -11.09 -9.51 -11.40
N MET A 60 -10.22 -8.52 -11.65
CA MET A 60 -10.61 -7.13 -11.84
C MET A 60 -11.08 -6.93 -13.30
N LYS A 61 -12.29 -6.39 -13.45
CA LYS A 61 -12.89 -6.10 -14.76
C LYS A 61 -12.73 -4.64 -15.13
N LYS A 62 -12.97 -3.72 -14.19
CA LYS A 62 -12.88 -2.28 -14.44
C LYS A 62 -12.60 -1.50 -13.17
N ASN A 63 -11.73 -0.50 -13.25
CA ASN A 63 -11.61 0.54 -12.22
C ASN A 63 -12.79 1.53 -12.34
N ARG A 64 -13.53 1.73 -11.25
CA ARG A 64 -14.67 2.65 -11.15
C ARG A 64 -14.34 3.93 -10.38
N GLY A 65 -13.26 3.94 -9.61
CA GLY A 65 -12.82 5.12 -8.90
C GLY A 65 -11.57 4.84 -8.06
N CYS A 66 -10.80 5.89 -7.81
CA CYS A 66 -9.63 5.84 -6.94
C CYS A 66 -9.60 7.07 -6.03
N TRP A 67 -9.29 6.85 -4.77
CA TRP A 67 -9.13 7.89 -3.76
C TRP A 67 -7.79 7.72 -3.06
N HIS A 68 -7.14 8.84 -2.80
CA HIS A 68 -5.96 8.90 -1.96
C HIS A 68 -6.39 8.88 -0.50
N GLY A 69 -5.81 7.97 0.28
CA GLY A 69 -5.98 7.94 1.72
C GLY A 69 -4.83 8.67 2.42
N LEU A 70 -3.63 8.09 2.36
CA LEU A 70 -2.44 8.70 2.92
C LEU A 70 -1.17 8.33 2.16
N THR A 71 -0.12 9.11 2.38
CA THR A 71 1.23 8.83 1.90
C THR A 71 2.22 9.13 3.02
N VAL A 72 3.16 8.21 3.26
CA VAL A 72 4.14 8.35 4.33
C VAL A 72 5.50 8.65 3.71
N GLY A 73 5.90 9.92 3.67
CA GLY A 73 7.24 10.37 3.26
C GLY A 73 7.75 9.77 1.93
N GLY A 74 6.85 9.53 0.98
CA GLY A 74 7.16 8.83 -0.28
C GLY A 74 7.52 7.35 -0.15
N LEU A 75 7.57 6.78 1.06
CA LEU A 75 7.95 5.39 1.34
C LEU A 75 6.82 4.42 0.96
N CYS A 76 5.59 4.77 1.35
CA CYS A 76 4.39 4.02 1.02
C CYS A 76 3.18 4.93 0.77
N GLY A 77 2.21 4.41 0.02
CA GLY A 77 0.92 5.04 -0.26
C GLY A 77 -0.23 4.09 0.05
N VAL A 78 -1.33 4.64 0.54
CA VAL A 78 -2.57 3.91 0.82
C VAL A 78 -3.67 4.54 -0.02
N PHE A 79 -4.27 3.73 -0.89
CA PHE A 79 -5.26 4.17 -1.85
C PHE A 79 -6.50 3.31 -1.74
N LEU A 80 -7.68 3.92 -1.82
CA LEU A 80 -8.94 3.19 -1.93
C LEU A 80 -9.29 3.07 -3.41
N PHE A 81 -9.62 1.86 -3.85
CA PHE A 81 -10.10 1.59 -5.20
C PHE A 81 -11.53 1.07 -5.13
N ARG A 82 -12.39 1.60 -5.99
CA ARG A 82 -13.70 1.05 -6.30
C ARG A 82 -13.58 0.30 -7.61
N ILE A 83 -13.91 -0.98 -7.61
CA ILE A 83 -13.72 -1.83 -8.79
C ILE A 83 -14.97 -2.64 -9.12
N GLU A 84 -15.11 -2.92 -10.40
CA GLU A 84 -15.98 -3.98 -10.89
C GLU A 84 -15.14 -5.24 -11.07
N ALA A 85 -15.64 -6.37 -10.57
CA ALA A 85 -14.95 -7.65 -10.65
C ALA A 85 -15.76 -8.70 -11.41
N TYR A 86 -15.09 -9.72 -11.94
CA TYR A 86 -15.74 -10.87 -12.58
C TYR A 86 -16.41 -11.80 -11.57
N ASN A 87 -15.92 -11.81 -10.33
CA ASN A 87 -16.38 -12.67 -9.25
C ASN A 87 -17.04 -11.86 -8.13
N LYS A 88 -17.70 -12.55 -7.19
CA LYS A 88 -18.30 -11.95 -5.98
C LYS A 88 -17.23 -11.55 -4.96
N VAL A 89 -16.46 -10.52 -5.29
CA VAL A 89 -15.57 -9.84 -4.34
C VAL A 89 -16.18 -8.49 -3.94
N PRO A 90 -15.81 -7.93 -2.78
CA PRO A 90 -16.26 -6.60 -2.39
C PRO A 90 -15.98 -5.55 -3.47
N GLU A 91 -16.77 -4.47 -3.49
CA GLU A 91 -16.58 -3.42 -4.50
C GLU A 91 -15.37 -2.52 -4.20
N TYR A 92 -15.07 -2.33 -2.91
CA TYR A 92 -14.02 -1.45 -2.43
C TYR A 92 -12.81 -2.23 -1.91
N HIS A 93 -11.62 -1.73 -2.23
CA HIS A 93 -10.36 -2.35 -1.86
C HIS A 93 -9.34 -1.29 -1.47
N TRP A 94 -8.73 -1.47 -0.30
CA TRP A 94 -7.54 -0.72 0.06
C TRP A 94 -6.34 -1.33 -0.63
N VAL A 95 -5.52 -0.48 -1.24
CA VAL A 95 -4.28 -0.85 -1.90
C VAL A 95 -3.15 -0.13 -1.20
N VAL A 96 -2.32 -0.89 -0.49
CA VAL A 96 -1.10 -0.39 0.15
C VAL A 96 0.07 -0.69 -0.75
N VAL A 97 0.83 0.32 -1.11
CA VAL A 97 1.97 0.20 -2.03
C VAL A 97 3.21 0.82 -1.44
N GLY A 98 4.36 0.22 -1.73
CA GLY A 98 5.67 0.77 -1.37
C GLY A 98 6.48 1.12 -2.60
N GLN A 99 7.46 2.00 -2.44
CA GLN A 99 8.50 2.10 -3.46
C GLN A 99 9.39 0.86 -3.47
N LYS A 100 9.99 0.60 -4.64
CA LYS A 100 11.08 -0.38 -4.76
C LYS A 100 12.29 0.10 -3.95
N TRP A 101 12.99 -0.85 -3.34
CA TRP A 101 14.22 -0.60 -2.61
C TRP A 101 15.44 -1.09 -3.42
N PRO A 102 16.61 -0.42 -3.41
CA PRO A 102 16.90 0.85 -2.75
C PRO A 102 16.13 2.02 -3.37
N TYR A 103 15.75 3.02 -2.54
CA TYR A 103 14.94 4.15 -3.02
C TYR A 103 15.49 4.72 -4.34
N PRO A 104 14.62 4.97 -5.33
CA PRO A 104 15.02 5.65 -6.55
C PRO A 104 15.82 6.92 -6.23
N LYS A 105 17.05 7.00 -6.72
CA LYS A 105 17.90 8.17 -6.53
C LYS A 105 17.85 8.97 -7.81
N TRP A 106 17.05 10.03 -7.83
CA TRP A 106 16.84 10.81 -9.03
C TRP A 106 17.98 11.81 -9.22
N ASN A 107 18.62 11.77 -10.38
CA ASN A 107 19.56 12.80 -10.77
C ASN A 107 18.84 14.05 -11.33
N ASP A 108 19.60 15.09 -11.65
CA ASP A 108 19.09 16.36 -12.23
C ASP A 108 18.36 16.16 -13.57
N GLN A 109 18.57 15.01 -14.22
CA GLN A 109 17.92 14.63 -15.48
C GLN A 109 16.63 13.81 -15.26
N LYS A 110 16.17 13.68 -14.00
CA LYS A 110 15.02 12.85 -13.61
C LYS A 110 15.17 11.37 -13.98
N VAL A 111 16.40 10.87 -14.03
CA VAL A 111 16.71 9.44 -14.20
C VAL A 111 16.99 8.83 -12.82
N ASP A 112 16.40 7.65 -12.56
CA ASP A 112 16.69 6.88 -11.36
C ASP A 112 18.08 6.22 -11.47
N GLU A 113 19.05 6.75 -10.73
CA GLU A 113 20.40 6.20 -10.62
C GLU A 113 20.40 4.78 -10.03
N ASN A 114 19.36 4.42 -9.27
CA ASN A 114 19.17 3.09 -8.75
C ASN A 114 18.35 2.20 -9.70
N ALA A 115 17.99 2.63 -10.91
CA ALA A 115 17.14 1.86 -11.83
C ALA A 115 17.66 0.43 -12.09
N VAL A 116 18.98 0.25 -12.20
CA VAL A 116 19.60 -1.08 -12.37
C VAL A 116 19.52 -1.91 -11.10
N ALA A 117 19.65 -1.31 -9.91
CA ALA A 117 19.44 -2.00 -8.64
C ALA A 117 17.95 -2.31 -8.40
N ASN A 118 17.06 -1.40 -8.82
CA ASN A 118 15.59 -1.48 -8.75
C ASN A 118 14.97 -2.41 -9.80
N ALA A 119 15.71 -2.76 -10.86
CA ALA A 119 15.34 -3.82 -11.79
C ALA A 119 15.41 -5.21 -11.12
N THR A 120 16.19 -5.33 -10.04
CA THR A 120 16.49 -6.60 -9.34
C THR A 120 15.75 -6.74 -8.01
N TYR A 121 15.04 -5.71 -7.56
CA TYR A 121 14.37 -5.67 -6.26
C TYR A 121 12.87 -5.39 -6.38
N ALA A 122 12.07 -6.19 -5.67
CA ALA A 122 10.77 -5.78 -5.19
C ALA A 122 10.97 -5.11 -3.82
N GLY A 123 10.34 -3.96 -3.56
CA GLY A 123 10.39 -3.29 -2.26
C GLY A 123 9.53 -4.02 -1.22
N LEU A 124 8.56 -3.34 -0.61
CA LEU A 124 7.37 -4.05 -0.10
C LEU A 124 6.83 -4.99 -1.21
N PRO A 125 6.08 -6.07 -0.90
CA PRO A 125 5.27 -6.74 -1.92
C PRO A 125 4.55 -5.64 -2.71
N HIS A 126 4.79 -5.59 -4.03
CA HIS A 126 4.70 -4.38 -4.86
C HIS A 126 3.42 -3.56 -4.65
N ALA A 127 2.34 -4.26 -4.32
CA ALA A 127 1.14 -3.70 -3.78
C ALA A 127 0.37 -4.81 -3.07
N TYR A 128 -0.42 -4.43 -2.08
CA TYR A 128 -1.23 -5.33 -1.30
C TYR A 128 -2.67 -4.85 -1.30
N ILE A 129 -3.60 -5.73 -1.70
CA ILE A 129 -5.02 -5.48 -1.55
C ILE A 129 -5.52 -6.05 -0.23
N TRP A 130 -6.05 -5.16 0.59
CA TRP A 130 -6.96 -5.51 1.66
C TRP A 130 -8.38 -5.26 1.17
N THR A 131 -9.26 -6.24 1.30
CA THR A 131 -10.68 -6.04 0.97
C THR A 131 -11.24 -4.98 1.92
N GLY A 132 -11.53 -3.80 1.37
CA GLY A 132 -12.23 -2.76 2.09
C GLY A 132 -13.70 -3.13 2.06
N MET A 133 -14.15 -3.98 2.98
CA MET A 133 -15.58 -4.06 3.20
C MET A 133 -16.04 -2.75 3.86
N PRO A 134 -17.13 -2.13 3.37
CA PRO A 134 -17.74 -1.00 4.04
C PRO A 134 -17.99 -1.31 5.53
N PRO A 135 -17.91 -0.32 6.44
CA PRO A 135 -18.01 -0.55 7.88
C PRO A 135 -19.34 -1.21 8.33
N GLU A 136 -20.37 -1.21 7.49
CA GLU A 136 -21.63 -1.93 7.72
C GLU A 136 -21.53 -3.46 7.58
N PHE A 137 -20.42 -4.00 7.05
CA PHE A 137 -20.15 -5.44 7.04
C PHE A 137 -19.40 -5.82 8.34
N PRO A 138 -19.97 -6.67 9.20
CA PRO A 138 -19.27 -7.09 10.42
C PRO A 138 -18.15 -8.09 10.10
N GLY A 139 -16.89 -7.73 10.38
CA GLY A 139 -15.74 -8.63 10.27
C GLY A 139 -14.43 -7.96 10.67
N ALA A 140 -13.46 -8.75 11.13
CA ALA A 140 -12.11 -8.27 11.52
C ALA A 140 -11.34 -7.65 10.34
N ASP A 141 -11.79 -7.87 9.11
CA ASP A 141 -11.14 -7.41 7.88
C ASP A 141 -11.66 -6.05 7.39
N CYS A 142 -12.43 -5.32 8.20
CA CYS A 142 -12.98 -4.02 7.80
C CYS A 142 -12.06 -2.88 8.21
N SER A 143 -11.55 -2.14 7.22
CA SER A 143 -10.73 -0.94 7.44
C SER A 143 -11.52 0.29 6.97
N PRO A 144 -12.09 1.10 7.88
CA PRO A 144 -12.94 2.23 7.49
C PRO A 144 -12.13 3.45 7.00
N ASP A 145 -10.85 3.50 7.34
CA ASP A 145 -9.97 4.63 7.08
C ASP A 145 -8.56 4.14 6.65
N PRO A 146 -7.76 5.00 5.98
CA PRO A 146 -6.49 4.58 5.41
C PRO A 146 -5.42 4.23 6.45
N LEU A 147 -5.51 4.77 7.68
CA LEU A 147 -4.58 4.42 8.73
C LEU A 147 -4.85 3.00 9.20
N THR A 148 -6.10 2.68 9.51
CA THR A 148 -6.50 1.31 9.89
C THR A 148 -6.10 0.29 8.81
N ALA A 149 -6.26 0.64 7.53
CA ALA A 149 -5.78 -0.20 6.43
C ALA A 149 -4.26 -0.41 6.43
N LEU A 150 -3.49 0.63 6.77
CA LEU A 150 -2.04 0.53 6.91
C LEU A 150 -1.64 -0.28 8.15
N GLU A 151 -2.34 -0.16 9.29
CA GLU A 151 -2.04 -0.97 10.49
C GLU A 151 -2.24 -2.45 10.21
N ALA A 152 -3.35 -2.81 9.54
CA ALA A 152 -3.64 -4.18 9.14
C ALA A 152 -2.53 -4.73 8.22
N TYR A 153 -2.14 -3.95 7.20
CA TYR A 153 -1.03 -4.30 6.32
C TYR A 153 0.28 -4.54 7.08
N VAL A 154 0.66 -3.63 7.98
CA VAL A 154 1.88 -3.75 8.78
C VAL A 154 1.84 -5.02 9.64
N GLY A 155 0.69 -5.34 10.25
CA GLY A 155 0.51 -6.57 11.01
C GLY A 155 0.73 -7.83 10.18
N VAL A 156 0.08 -7.93 9.01
CA VAL A 156 0.23 -9.07 8.10
C VAL A 156 1.68 -9.29 7.66
N ILE A 157 2.39 -8.21 7.33
CA ILE A 157 3.80 -8.30 6.93
C ILE A 157 4.70 -8.66 8.13
N GLN A 158 4.38 -8.18 9.33
CA GLN A 158 5.10 -8.55 10.55
C GLN A 158 4.93 -10.04 10.87
N ASP A 159 3.74 -10.60 10.72
CA ASP A 159 3.50 -12.04 10.91
C ASP A 159 4.36 -12.88 9.96
N TRP A 160 4.48 -12.44 8.69
CA TRP A 160 5.37 -13.09 7.74
C TRP A 160 6.86 -12.98 8.14
N ILE A 161 7.32 -11.82 8.59
CA ILE A 161 8.69 -11.61 9.09
C ILE A 161 8.98 -12.54 10.29
N ASP A 162 8.03 -12.64 11.21
CA ASP A 162 8.16 -13.44 12.42
C ASP A 162 8.21 -14.94 12.07
N ALA A 163 7.38 -15.40 11.14
CA ALA A 163 7.43 -16.77 10.62
C ALA A 163 8.78 -17.09 9.96
N VAL A 164 9.30 -16.20 9.11
CA VAL A 164 10.63 -16.37 8.49
C VAL A 164 11.74 -16.47 9.54
N ARG A 165 11.69 -15.66 10.59
CA ARG A 165 12.71 -15.65 11.66
C ARG A 165 12.66 -16.85 12.58
N ALA A 166 11.46 -17.37 12.80
CA ALA A 166 11.24 -18.56 13.60
C ALA A 166 11.55 -19.86 12.84
N ASP A 167 11.96 -19.77 11.55
CA ASP A 167 12.02 -20.92 10.64
C ASP A 167 10.67 -21.68 10.61
N GLY A 168 9.58 -20.91 10.67
CA GLY A 168 8.21 -21.39 10.72
C GLY A 168 7.65 -21.74 9.35
N ASP A 169 6.46 -22.36 9.34
CA ASP A 169 5.75 -22.71 8.12
C ASP A 169 5.16 -21.45 7.45
N LEU A 170 5.72 -21.08 6.29
CA LEU A 170 5.27 -19.90 5.54
C LEU A 170 3.90 -20.09 4.88
N THR A 171 3.32 -21.29 4.91
CA THR A 171 1.97 -21.55 4.37
C THR A 171 0.85 -21.10 5.31
N GLU A 172 1.18 -20.87 6.59
CA GLU A 172 0.24 -20.41 7.64
C GLU A 172 0.19 -18.87 7.76
N VAL A 173 1.03 -18.16 7.01
CA VAL A 173 1.07 -16.68 6.97
C VAL A 173 0.76 -16.18 5.58
N PHE A 174 0.48 -14.89 5.46
CA PHE A 174 0.24 -14.29 4.16
C PHE A 174 1.48 -14.45 3.25
N PRO A 175 1.30 -14.92 2.01
CA PRO A 175 2.42 -15.16 1.11
C PRO A 175 3.04 -13.84 0.64
N VAL A 176 4.32 -13.63 0.97
CA VAL A 176 5.11 -12.53 0.44
C VAL A 176 6.04 -13.06 -0.65
N GLU A 177 5.99 -12.43 -1.82
CA GLU A 177 6.87 -12.76 -2.93
C GLU A 177 8.32 -12.37 -2.61
N VAL A 178 9.19 -13.37 -2.50
CA VAL A 178 10.63 -13.17 -2.26
C VAL A 178 11.35 -13.11 -3.61
N PRO A 179 12.20 -12.09 -3.86
CA PRO A 179 13.00 -12.02 -5.08
C PRO A 179 13.87 -13.28 -5.28
N ALA A 180 13.91 -13.80 -6.50
CA ALA A 180 14.59 -15.07 -6.82
C ALA A 180 16.10 -15.10 -6.48
N ASN A 181 16.74 -13.93 -6.33
CA ASN A 181 18.15 -13.77 -5.99
C ASN A 181 18.39 -13.55 -4.48
N ARG A 182 17.39 -13.77 -3.62
CA ARG A 182 17.47 -13.51 -2.18
C ARG A 182 16.91 -14.68 -1.37
N SER A 183 17.45 -14.87 -0.16
CA SER A 183 16.80 -15.71 0.84
C SER A 183 15.64 -14.97 1.51
N ALA A 184 14.65 -15.70 2.02
CA ALA A 184 13.53 -15.13 2.78
C ALA A 184 14.03 -14.35 4.00
N VAL A 185 15.06 -14.85 4.70
CA VAL A 185 15.64 -14.22 5.90
C VAL A 185 16.26 -12.86 5.58
N GLU A 186 17.07 -12.77 4.52
CA GLU A 186 17.67 -11.50 4.11
C GLU A 186 16.60 -10.49 3.69
N TYR A 187 15.55 -10.95 3.00
CA TYR A 187 14.46 -10.09 2.55
C TYR A 187 13.59 -9.60 3.73
N ALA A 188 13.26 -10.48 4.68
CA ALA A 188 12.55 -10.10 5.91
C ALA A 188 13.29 -9.01 6.71
N GLY A 189 14.63 -9.07 6.76
CA GLY A 189 15.43 -8.03 7.39
C GLY A 189 15.32 -6.65 6.70
N ASP A 190 15.23 -6.62 5.37
CA ASP A 190 15.01 -5.36 4.61
C ASP A 190 13.60 -4.82 4.80
N VAL A 191 12.59 -5.69 4.72
CA VAL A 191 11.17 -5.34 4.89
C VAL A 191 10.92 -4.80 6.30
N GLU A 192 11.47 -5.43 7.35
CA GLU A 192 11.32 -4.95 8.72
C GLU A 192 11.90 -3.53 8.91
N ARG A 193 13.08 -3.26 8.33
CA ARG A 193 13.67 -1.90 8.38
C ARG A 193 12.77 -0.86 7.73
N LEU A 194 12.09 -1.22 6.64
CA LEU A 194 11.14 -0.36 5.97
C LEU A 194 9.88 -0.14 6.82
N LEU A 195 9.32 -1.19 7.44
CA LEU A 195 8.19 -1.05 8.38
C LEU A 195 8.54 -0.11 9.53
N LEU A 196 9.70 -0.31 10.17
CA LEU A 196 10.18 0.56 11.24
C LEU A 196 10.32 2.02 10.79
N ARG A 197 10.72 2.26 9.53
CA ARG A 197 10.81 3.61 8.98
C ARG A 197 9.44 4.22 8.76
N ILE A 198 8.48 3.48 8.19
CA ILE A 198 7.08 3.91 8.01
C ILE A 198 6.48 4.31 9.37
N GLN A 199 6.66 3.45 10.39
CA GLN A 199 6.18 3.73 11.74
C GLN A 199 6.79 5.01 12.33
N ARG A 200 8.11 5.22 12.14
CA ARG A 200 8.79 6.43 12.63
C ARG A 200 8.26 7.70 11.96
N GLU A 201 8.07 7.69 10.66
CA GLU A 201 7.53 8.84 9.93
C GLU A 201 6.10 9.18 10.39
N LEU A 202 5.26 8.17 10.62
CA LEU A 202 3.90 8.34 11.16
C LEU A 202 3.87 8.89 12.60
N ILE A 203 4.88 8.56 13.42
CA ILE A 203 4.99 9.06 14.79
C ILE A 203 5.62 10.46 14.83
N ALA A 204 6.55 10.77 13.93
CA ALA A 204 7.40 11.97 14.01
C ALA A 204 6.78 13.23 13.42
N GLY A 205 6.13 13.18 12.26
CA GLY A 205 5.53 14.35 11.60
C GLY A 205 4.09 14.50 11.97
#